data_AF-A0A164I5C8-F1
#
_entry.id   AF-A0A164I5C8-F1
#
_cell.length_a   1.000
_cell.length_b   1.000
_cell.length_c   1.000
_cell.angle_alpha   90.00
_cell.angle_beta   90.00
_cell.angle_gamma   90.00
#
_symmetry.space_group_name_H-M   'P 1'
#
loop_
_entity.id
_entity.type
_entity.pdbx_description
1 polymer ?
#
loop_
_entity_poly.entity_id
_entity_poly.type
_entity_poly.pdbx_seq_one_letter_code
_entity_poly.pdbx_strand_id
1 'polypeptide(L)'
;MAVVNIRDPRESAAVSTSLAYSPPTWTWTSFPRRYLIAVMAFFGVFNIYSLRVNLSIAIVAMTENRTTIHANGTIGYDQDFLWSSKEQGLILSSFFYGSRQTIWTGDSHNCHIDSAHSINC
;
A
#
# COMPACT_ATOMS: atom_id res chain seq x y z
N MET A 1 -0.53 26.97 39.49
CA MET A 1 0.27 27.87 38.63
C MET A 1 1.72 27.43 38.80
N ALA A 2 2.37 26.89 37.76
CA ALA A 2 3.77 26.47 37.87
C ALA A 2 4.66 27.72 37.81
N VAL A 3 5.48 27.93 38.85
CA VAL A 3 6.44 29.04 38.91
C VAL A 3 7.70 28.59 38.18
N VAL A 4 7.98 29.18 37.01
CA VAL A 4 9.20 28.91 36.21
C VAL A 4 10.34 29.78 36.75
N ASN A 5 11.51 29.18 36.97
CA ASN A 5 12.67 29.87 37.54
C ASN A 5 13.54 30.49 36.43
N ILE A 6 13.47 31.82 36.26
CA ILE A 6 14.17 32.56 35.19
C ILE A 6 15.71 32.59 35.37
N ARG A 7 16.24 32.00 36.46
CA ARG A 7 17.69 31.96 36.72
C ARG A 7 18.42 30.84 35.95
N ASP A 8 17.70 29.88 35.38
CA ASP A 8 18.29 28.75 34.66
C ASP A 8 18.34 28.98 33.13
N PRO A 9 19.53 29.05 32.50
CA PRO A 9 19.67 29.28 31.04
C PRO A 9 19.08 28.15 30.19
N ARG A 10 19.05 26.93 30.75
CA ARG A 10 18.48 25.72 30.13
C ARG A 10 16.96 25.75 30.02
N GLU A 11 16.28 26.28 31.04
CA GLU A 11 14.82 26.46 31.03
C GLU A 11 14.42 27.60 30.10
N SER A 12 15.25 28.65 30.02
CA SER A 12 15.06 29.78 29.11
C SER A 12 15.05 29.32 27.64
N ALA A 13 15.93 28.40 27.24
CA ALA A 13 15.96 27.83 25.89
C ALA A 13 14.73 26.95 25.58
N ALA A 14 14.23 26.21 26.58
CA ALA A 14 13.01 25.39 26.45
C ALA A 14 11.74 26.24 26.35
N VAL A 15 11.66 27.35 27.08
CA VAL A 15 10.55 28.33 26.99
C VAL A 15 10.60 29.08 25.64
N SER A 16 11.79 29.45 25.16
CA SER A 16 11.96 30.15 23.88
C SER A 16 11.54 29.28 22.69
N THR A 17 11.86 27.99 22.72
CA THR A 17 11.55 27.04 21.64
C THR A 17 10.07 26.65 21.61
N SER A 18 9.40 26.61 22.76
CA SER A 18 7.95 26.34 22.84
C SER A 18 7.08 27.52 22.43
N LEU A 19 7.50 28.77 22.68
CA LEU A 19 6.80 29.98 22.21
C LEU A 19 6.98 30.23 20.70
N ALA A 20 8.03 29.67 20.09
CA ALA A 20 8.33 29.81 18.66
C ALA A 20 7.64 28.77 17.76
N TYR A 21 7.03 27.72 18.34
CA TYR A 21 6.28 26.72 17.57
C TYR A 21 4.86 27.22 17.27
N SER A 22 4.73 28.14 16.33
CA SER A 22 3.47 28.39 15.63
C SER A 22 3.46 27.52 14.37
N PRO A 23 2.73 26.39 14.33
CA PRO A 23 2.68 25.60 13.13
C PRO A 23 2.04 26.45 12.03
N PRO A 24 2.66 26.59 10.84
CA PRO A 24 2.09 27.34 9.76
C PRO A 24 0.68 26.81 9.43
N THR A 25 -0.28 27.72 9.26
CA THR A 25 -1.70 27.41 8.99
C THR A 25 -1.94 26.78 7.62
N TRP A 26 -0.91 26.74 6.76
CA TRP A 26 -0.86 25.97 5.53
C TRP A 26 -0.19 24.59 5.74
N THR A 27 -0.30 24.03 6.94
CA THR A 27 0.00 22.61 7.12
C THR A 27 -1.30 21.83 6.94
N TRP A 28 -1.21 20.66 6.31
CA TRP A 28 -2.30 19.69 6.12
C TRP A 28 -2.92 19.17 7.44
N THR A 29 -2.62 19.84 8.57
CA THR A 29 -3.02 19.54 9.94
C THR A 29 -4.37 20.16 10.33
N SER A 30 -4.93 21.07 9.52
CA SER A 30 -6.29 21.61 9.73
C SER A 30 -7.40 20.55 9.54
N PHE A 31 -7.14 19.51 8.77
CA PHE A 31 -8.06 18.38 8.68
C PHE A 31 -7.88 17.47 9.91
N PRO A 32 -8.96 16.96 10.52
CA PRO A 32 -8.82 16.06 11.66
C PRO A 32 -8.03 14.83 11.20
N ARG A 33 -6.86 14.60 11.81
CA ARG A 33 -5.90 13.53 11.47
C ARG A 33 -6.55 12.16 11.28
N ARG A 34 -7.67 11.91 11.97
CA ARG A 34 -8.49 10.69 11.88
C ARG A 34 -9.06 10.45 10.48
N TYR A 35 -9.55 11.50 9.80
CA TYR A 35 -10.08 11.38 8.44
C TYR A 35 -8.97 11.19 7.41
N LEU A 36 -7.80 11.81 7.62
CA LEU A 36 -6.66 11.62 6.73
C LEU A 36 -6.21 10.15 6.74
N ILE A 37 -6.12 9.53 7.92
CA ILE A 37 -5.79 8.11 8.05
C ILE A 37 -6.86 7.24 7.41
N ALA A 38 -8.15 7.54 7.62
CA ALA A 38 -9.25 6.80 7.01
C ALA A 38 -9.23 6.86 5.47
N VAL A 39 -8.97 8.04 4.90
CA VAL A 39 -8.86 8.22 3.44
C VAL A 39 -7.64 7.52 2.87
N MET A 40 -6.48 7.58 3.55
CA MET A 40 -5.27 6.87 3.13
C MET A 40 -5.43 5.35 3.22
N ALA A 41 -6.08 4.86 4.29
CA ALA A 41 -6.40 3.44 4.43
C ALA A 41 -7.39 2.98 3.34
N PHE A 42 -8.43 3.77 3.06
CA PHE A 42 -9.38 3.50 1.99
C PHE A 42 -8.69 3.43 0.62
N PHE A 43 -7.83 4.41 0.31
CA PHE A 43 -7.07 4.42 -0.94
C PHE A 43 -6.08 3.26 -1.07
N GLY A 44 -5.41 2.88 0.01
CA GLY A 44 -4.48 1.74 0.00
C GLY A 44 -5.18 0.43 -0.32
N VAL A 45 -6.33 0.20 0.31
CA VAL A 45 -7.16 -0.99 0.06
C VAL A 45 -7.76 -0.95 -1.35
N PHE A 46 -8.27 0.20 -1.79
CA PHE A 46 -8.81 0.40 -3.14
C PHE A 46 -7.76 0.16 -4.24
N ASN A 47 -6.54 0.65 -4.07
CA ASN A 47 -5.47 0.51 -5.05
C ASN A 47 -5.07 -0.97 -5.27
N ILE A 48 -5.01 -1.75 -4.19
CA ILE A 48 -4.77 -3.20 -4.25
C ILE A 48 -5.90 -3.91 -5.00
N TYR A 49 -7.16 -3.54 -4.76
CA TYR A 49 -8.29 -4.10 -5.49
C TYR A 49 -8.29 -3.73 -6.98
N SER A 50 -7.95 -2.49 -7.32
CA SER A 50 -7.86 -2.03 -8.71
C SER A 50 -6.76 -2.76 -9.50
N LEU A 51 -5.56 -2.93 -8.91
CA LEU A 51 -4.47 -3.71 -9.54
C LEU A 51 -4.87 -5.17 -9.80
N ARG A 52 -5.59 -5.79 -8.84
CA ARG A 52 -6.09 -7.17 -8.98
C ARG A 52 -7.06 -7.32 -10.15
N VAL A 53 -7.94 -6.34 -10.32
CA VAL A 53 -8.94 -6.33 -11.41
C VAL A 53 -8.26 -6.06 -12.75
N ASN A 54 -7.41 -5.04 -12.84
CA ASN A 54 -6.75 -4.66 -14.10
C ASN A 54 -5.91 -5.80 -14.69
N LEU A 55 -5.20 -6.58 -13.85
CA LEU A 55 -4.44 -7.75 -14.29
C LEU A 55 -5.35 -8.85 -14.87
N SER A 56 -6.49 -9.10 -14.23
CA SER A 56 -7.44 -10.12 -14.71
C SER A 56 -8.09 -9.74 -16.05
N ILE A 57 -8.44 -8.47 -16.24
CA ILE A 57 -8.97 -7.99 -17.54
C ILE A 57 -7.88 -8.04 -18.62
N ALA A 58 -6.63 -7.67 -18.29
CA ALA A 58 -5.53 -7.68 -19.25
C ALA A 58 -5.27 -9.09 -19.82
N ILE A 59 -5.31 -10.13 -18.98
CA ILE A 59 -5.16 -11.53 -19.41
C ILE A 59 -6.27 -11.94 -20.39
N VAL A 60 -7.51 -11.55 -20.12
CA VAL A 60 -8.64 -11.86 -21.02
C VAL A 60 -8.47 -11.17 -22.36
N ALA A 61 -8.05 -9.90 -22.37
CA ALA A 61 -7.83 -9.15 -23.61
C ALA A 61 -6.69 -9.69 -24.49
N MET A 62 -5.65 -10.26 -23.86
CA MET A 62 -4.50 -10.89 -24.53
C MET A 62 -4.79 -12.31 -25.04
N THR A 63 -5.85 -12.94 -24.56
CA THR A 63 -6.19 -14.34 -24.87
C THR A 63 -7.43 -14.46 -25.76
N GLU A 64 -8.10 -13.35 -26.02
CA GLU A 64 -9.24 -13.29 -26.92
C GLU A 64 -8.80 -13.58 -28.37
N ASN A 65 -9.49 -14.53 -29.01
CA ASN A 65 -9.29 -14.91 -30.40
C ASN A 65 -9.62 -13.72 -31.31
N ARG A 66 -8.64 -13.19 -32.03
CA ARG A 66 -8.89 -12.14 -33.02
C ARG A 66 -9.15 -12.83 -34.36
N THR A 67 -10.36 -12.65 -34.89
CA THR A 67 -10.70 -13.11 -36.24
C THR A 67 -9.92 -12.30 -37.27
N THR A 68 -8.88 -12.90 -37.83
CA THR A 68 -8.11 -12.32 -38.93
C THR A 68 -8.75 -12.77 -40.24
N ILE A 69 -9.19 -11.81 -41.05
CA ILE A 69 -9.67 -12.11 -42.41
C ILE A 69 -8.41 -12.20 -43.28
N HIS A 70 -7.95 -13.42 -43.55
CA HIS A 70 -6.89 -13.61 -44.52
C HIS A 70 -7.41 -13.22 -45.92
N ALA A 71 -6.54 -12.70 -46.78
CA ALA A 71 -6.88 -12.26 -48.15
C ALA A 71 -7.54 -13.35 -49.04
N ASN A 72 -7.62 -14.59 -48.57
CA ASN A 72 -8.26 -15.73 -49.23
C ASN A 72 -9.76 -15.90 -48.87
N GLY A 73 -10.33 -15.07 -47.98
CA GLY A 73 -11.75 -15.13 -47.60
C GLY A 73 -12.08 -16.17 -46.52
N THR A 74 -11.07 -16.87 -45.98
CA THR A 74 -11.20 -17.77 -44.83
C THR A 74 -11.07 -17.00 -43.51
N ILE A 75 -12.00 -17.27 -42.58
CA ILE A 75 -11.98 -16.73 -41.21
C ILE A 75 -10.98 -17.55 -40.40
N GLY A 76 -9.79 -16.99 -40.17
CA GLY A 76 -8.78 -17.55 -39.27
C GLY A 76 -9.02 -17.06 -37.84
N TYR A 77 -8.85 -17.93 -36.86
CA TYR A 77 -8.77 -17.54 -35.46
C TYR A 77 -7.29 -17.58 -35.07
N ASP A 78 -6.61 -16.43 -35.16
CA ASP A 78 -5.25 -16.30 -34.65
C ASP A 78 -5.32 -15.75 -33.22
N GLN A 79 -4.65 -16.43 -32.29
CA GLN A 79 -4.38 -15.92 -30.95
C GLN A 79 -2.96 -15.37 -30.91
N ASP A 80 -2.78 -14.13 -30.45
CA ASP A 80 -1.44 -13.54 -30.27
C ASP A 80 -0.59 -14.34 -29.25
N PHE A 81 -1.25 -14.95 -28.26
CA PHE A 81 -0.65 -15.88 -27.31
C PHE A 81 -1.59 -17.07 -27.01
N LEU A 82 -1.16 -18.30 -27.34
CA LEU A 82 -1.83 -19.57 -27.03
C LEU A 82 -1.70 -19.92 -25.52
N TRP A 83 -2.09 -19.03 -24.62
CA TRP A 83 -2.00 -19.30 -23.17
C TRP A 83 -3.07 -20.30 -22.75
N SER A 84 -2.63 -21.43 -22.21
CA SER A 84 -3.50 -22.40 -21.57
C SER A 84 -4.11 -21.79 -20.30
N SER A 85 -5.36 -22.14 -19.97
CA SER A 85 -6.02 -21.72 -18.73
C SER A 85 -5.20 -22.03 -17.47
N LYS A 86 -4.31 -23.03 -17.54
CA LYS A 86 -3.40 -23.41 -16.45
C LYS A 86 -2.29 -22.37 -16.21
N GLU A 87 -1.76 -21.77 -17.28
CA GLU A 87 -0.71 -20.75 -17.21
C GLU A 87 -1.27 -19.42 -16.69
N GLN A 88 -2.47 -19.06 -17.15
CA GLN A 88 -3.21 -17.89 -16.66
C GLN A 88 -3.46 -17.99 -15.14
N GLY A 89 -3.88 -19.16 -14.66
CA GLY A 89 -4.09 -19.42 -13.22
C GLY A 89 -2.80 -19.40 -12.39
N LEU A 90 -1.67 -19.80 -12.98
CA LEU A 90 -0.34 -19.75 -12.33
C LEU A 90 0.13 -18.30 -12.12
N ILE A 91 -0.03 -17.44 -13.13
CA ILE A 91 0.31 -16.02 -13.02
C ILE A 91 -0.58 -15.35 -11.96
N LEU A 92 -1.88 -15.63 -11.99
CA LEU A 92 -2.82 -15.03 -11.04
C LEU A 92 -2.58 -15.50 -9.59
N SER A 93 -2.24 -16.78 -9.39
CA SER A 93 -1.98 -17.34 -8.05
C SER A 93 -0.63 -16.91 -7.47
N SER A 94 0.42 -16.81 -8.29
CA SER A 94 1.75 -16.36 -7.84
C SER A 94 1.73 -14.95 -7.26
N PHE A 95 1.02 -14.02 -7.91
CA PHE A 95 0.83 -12.64 -7.44
C PHE A 95 0.07 -12.56 -6.10
N PHE A 96 -0.89 -13.47 -5.89
CA PHE A 96 -1.73 -13.48 -4.70
C PHE A 96 -1.13 -14.18 -3.49
N TYR A 97 -0.22 -15.12 -3.73
CA TYR A 97 0.47 -15.86 -2.68
C TYR A 97 1.64 -15.04 -2.12
N GLY A 98 2.51 -14.48 -2.97
CA GLY A 98 3.70 -13.74 -2.51
C GLY A 98 3.37 -12.49 -1.67
N SER A 99 2.36 -11.72 -2.09
CA SER A 99 1.98 -10.48 -1.41
C SER A 99 1.22 -10.69 -0.10
N ARG A 100 0.43 -11.76 0.04
CA ARG A 100 -0.21 -12.10 1.32
C ARG A 100 0.77 -12.78 2.27
N GLN A 101 1.61 -13.67 1.75
CA GLN A 101 2.55 -14.43 2.58
C GLN A 101 3.46 -13.50 3.38
N THR A 102 4.00 -12.44 2.76
CA THR A 102 4.91 -11.50 3.45
C THR A 102 4.26 -10.73 4.60
N ILE A 103 2.96 -10.46 4.54
CA ILE A 103 2.25 -9.76 5.62
C ILE A 103 2.12 -10.69 6.83
N TRP A 104 1.76 -11.96 6.61
CA TRP A 104 1.65 -12.96 7.67
C TRP A 104 3.00 -13.31 8.32
N THR A 105 4.08 -13.40 7.54
CA THR A 105 5.42 -13.65 8.12
C THR A 105 5.92 -12.43 8.90
N GLY A 106 5.57 -11.21 8.48
CA GLY A 106 5.95 -9.97 9.19
C GLY A 106 5.42 -9.92 10.63
N ASP A 107 4.13 -10.20 10.83
CA ASP A 107 3.53 -10.23 12.17
C ASP A 107 4.11 -11.33 13.07
N SER A 108 4.44 -12.49 12.47
CA SER A 108 5.05 -13.62 13.18
C SER A 108 6.45 -13.29 13.71
N HIS A 109 7.25 -12.57 12.92
CA HIS A 109 8.60 -12.17 13.30
C HIS A 109 8.60 -11.00 14.31
N ASN A 110 7.65 -10.07 14.22
CA ASN A 110 7.56 -8.96 15.17
C ASN A 110 7.15 -9.43 16.58
N CYS A 111 6.22 -10.40 16.66
CA CYS A 111 5.83 -11.03 17.92
C CYS A 111 7.00 -11.77 18.60
N HIS A 112 7.94 -12.35 17.84
CA HIS A 112 9.13 -12.98 18.42
C HIS A 112 10.11 -11.96 19.02
N ILE A 113 10.25 -10.77 18.39
CA ILE A 113 11.11 -9.68 18.88
C ILE A 113 10.49 -9.03 20.12
N ASP A 114 9.17 -8.78 20.14
CA ASP A 114 8.46 -8.21 21.28
C ASP A 114 8.42 -9.17 22.47
N SER A 115 8.27 -10.47 22.21
CA SER A 115 8.31 -11.49 23.26
C SER A 115 9.70 -11.58 23.89
N ALA A 116 10.79 -11.44 23.13
CA ALA A 116 12.16 -11.39 23.65
C ALA A 116 12.48 -10.13 24.48
N HIS A 117 11.82 -9.00 24.19
CA HIS A 117 12.00 -7.75 24.94
C HIS A 117 11.13 -7.71 26.22
N SER A 118 10.03 -8.46 26.28
CA SER A 118 9.16 -8.56 27.46
C SER A 118 9.66 -9.51 28.56
N ILE A 119 10.70 -10.33 28.31
CA ILE A 119 11.28 -11.28 29.31
C ILE A 119 12.37 -10.63 30.19
N ASN A 120 12.70 -9.34 29.97
CA ASN A 120 13.65 -8.57 30.78
C ASN A 120 12.95 -7.58 31.74
N CYS A 121 11.83 -7.97 32.34
CA CYS A 121 11.20 -7.31 33.47
C CYS A 121 10.94 -8.32 34.60
#